data_AF-A0A497AMH2-F1
#
_entry.id   AF-A0A497AMH2-F1
#
_cell.length_a   1.000
_cell.length_b   1.000
_cell.length_c   1.000
_cell.angle_alpha   90.00
_cell.angle_beta   90.00
_cell.angle_gamma   90.00
#
_symmetry.space_group_name_H-M   'P 1'
#
loop_
_entity.id
_entity.type
_entity.pdbx_description
1 polymer ?
#
loop_
_entity_poly.entity_id
_entity_poly.type
_entity_poly.pdbx_seq_one_letter_code
_entity_poly.pdbx_strand_id
1 'polypeptide(L)'
;MGEVNEEHILARRMYQAMFQEGHFQLGPLTQVGRRAVYPSYLARTYTLLGDPALWLPWWKTLTISPQVVTIATGSAITLSELFAVTGTTIFGQDLPVTPTWTIGLGALGGGGVYTAPSVAANVPVTAHLGPFSVTALIQVEPVGTIYLPLVLRNVSPP
;
A
#
# COMPACT_ATOMS: atom_id res chain seq x y z
N MET A 1 -3.56 -36.61 -5.05
CA MET A 1 -2.74 -35.53 -4.48
C MET A 1 -2.38 -34.62 -5.63
N GLY A 2 -3.01 -33.45 -5.73
CA GLY A 2 -2.90 -32.57 -6.90
C GLY A 2 -1.56 -31.84 -6.88
N GLU A 3 -0.75 -32.04 -7.91
CA GLU A 3 0.36 -31.14 -8.22
C GLU A 3 -0.21 -29.73 -8.35
N VAL A 4 0.14 -28.85 -7.41
CA VAL A 4 0.01 -27.41 -7.63
C VAL A 4 1.04 -27.07 -8.69
N ASN A 5 0.62 -27.14 -9.95
CA ASN A 5 1.43 -26.95 -11.15
C ASN A 5 2.26 -25.66 -11.02
N GLU A 6 3.58 -25.74 -11.19
CA GLU A 6 4.52 -24.62 -11.02
C GLU A 6 4.13 -23.40 -11.87
N GLU A 7 3.46 -23.65 -13.00
CA GLU A 7 2.85 -22.63 -13.86
C GLU A 7 1.84 -21.74 -13.12
N HIS A 8 1.02 -22.31 -12.23
CA HIS A 8 0.00 -21.59 -11.46
C HIS A 8 0.63 -20.61 -10.47
N ILE A 9 1.71 -21.04 -9.80
CA ILE A 9 2.44 -20.21 -8.83
C ILE A 9 3.08 -19.02 -9.55
N LEU A 10 3.69 -19.28 -10.71
CA LEU A 10 4.34 -18.25 -11.50
C LEU A 10 3.34 -17.25 -12.09
N ALA A 11 2.22 -17.74 -12.64
CA ALA A 11 1.15 -16.88 -13.13
C ALA A 11 0.59 -15.97 -12.03
N ARG A 12 0.41 -16.50 -10.80
CA ARG A 12 -0.01 -15.70 -9.65
C ARG A 12 1.01 -14.62 -9.29
N ARG A 13 2.31 -14.95 -9.26
CA ARG A 13 3.37 -13.97 -8.97
C ARG A 13 3.45 -12.88 -10.02
N MET A 14 3.32 -13.24 -11.29
CA MET A 14 3.25 -12.26 -12.38
C MET A 14 2.05 -11.35 -12.20
N TYR A 15 0.86 -11.89 -11.91
CA TYR A 15 -0.33 -11.11 -11.64
C TYR A 15 -0.16 -10.14 -10.46
N GLN A 16 0.42 -10.59 -9.34
CA GLN A 16 0.67 -9.74 -8.18
C GLN A 16 1.66 -8.62 -8.50
N ALA A 17 2.80 -8.94 -9.12
CA ALA A 17 3.79 -7.95 -9.51
C ALA A 17 3.17 -6.88 -10.43
N MET A 18 2.41 -7.32 -11.42
CA MET A 18 1.71 -6.51 -12.41
C MET A 18 0.63 -5.60 -11.82
N PHE A 19 -0.29 -6.21 -11.08
CA PHE A 19 -1.57 -5.60 -10.71
C PHE A 19 -1.63 -5.12 -9.26
N GLN A 20 -0.70 -5.53 -8.40
CA GLN A 20 -0.71 -5.15 -6.99
C GLN A 20 0.52 -4.30 -6.64
N GLU A 21 1.69 -4.66 -7.13
CA GLU A 21 2.96 -4.03 -6.72
C GLU A 21 3.43 -2.93 -7.68
N GLY A 22 2.82 -2.84 -8.88
CA GLY A 22 3.18 -1.82 -9.88
C GLY A 22 4.52 -2.10 -10.57
N HIS A 23 4.91 -3.37 -10.71
CA HIS A 23 6.05 -3.76 -11.53
C HIS A 23 5.65 -3.78 -13.01
N PHE A 24 6.03 -2.72 -13.73
CA PHE A 24 5.74 -2.56 -15.17
C PHE A 24 6.76 -3.20 -16.10
N GLN A 25 7.82 -3.80 -15.55
CA GLN A 25 8.88 -4.48 -16.30
C GLN A 25 8.89 -5.97 -15.94
N LEU A 26 8.35 -6.80 -16.83
CA LEU A 26 8.12 -8.23 -16.55
C LEU A 26 9.21 -9.14 -17.13
N GLY A 27 10.22 -8.56 -17.78
CA GLY A 27 11.37 -9.26 -18.37
C GLY A 27 12.00 -10.32 -17.46
N PRO A 28 12.34 -9.99 -16.19
CA PRO A 28 12.91 -10.97 -15.29
C PRO A 28 11.95 -12.12 -14.90
N LEU A 29 10.67 -11.83 -14.66
CA LEU A 29 9.67 -12.82 -14.21
C LEU A 29 9.24 -13.77 -15.34
N THR A 30 9.15 -13.25 -16.56
CA THR A 30 8.78 -14.01 -17.75
C THR A 30 9.92 -14.91 -18.27
N GLN A 31 11.19 -14.55 -18.02
CA GLN A 31 12.33 -15.43 -18.30
C GLN A 31 12.33 -16.70 -17.44
N VAL A 32 11.89 -16.61 -16.18
CA VAL A 32 11.70 -17.78 -15.31
C VAL A 32 10.62 -18.69 -15.90
N GLY A 33 9.50 -18.13 -16.35
CA GLY A 33 8.43 -18.89 -17.01
C GLY A 33 8.84 -19.54 -18.31
N ARG A 34 9.53 -18.81 -19.18
CA ARG A 34 10.07 -19.35 -20.43
C ARG A 34 10.94 -20.59 -20.20
N ARG A 35 11.78 -20.59 -19.16
CA ARG A 35 12.68 -21.72 -18.87
C ARG A 35 11.91 -22.96 -18.42
N ALA A 36 10.80 -22.79 -17.70
CA ALA A 36 9.96 -23.90 -17.22
C ALA A 36 9.15 -24.58 -18.34
N VAL A 37 8.72 -23.83 -19.36
CA VAL A 37 7.87 -24.32 -20.47
C VAL A 37 8.53 -24.26 -21.85
N TYR A 38 9.85 -24.43 -21.90
CA TYR A 38 10.69 -24.27 -23.10
C TYR A 38 10.16 -24.89 -24.42
N PRO A 39 9.53 -26.10 -24.44
CA PRO A 39 9.03 -26.67 -25.69
C PRO A 39 7.60 -26.24 -26.07
N SER A 40 6.88 -25.48 -25.23
CA SER A 40 5.46 -25.18 -25.45
C SER A 40 5.24 -23.85 -26.18
N TYR A 41 4.09 -23.73 -26.85
CA TYR A 41 3.65 -22.50 -27.51
C TYR A 41 3.54 -21.32 -26.53
N LEU A 42 3.31 -21.58 -25.24
CA LEU A 42 3.25 -20.56 -24.19
C LEU A 42 4.59 -19.81 -24.01
N ALA A 43 5.73 -20.43 -24.34
CA ALA A 43 7.04 -19.76 -24.31
C ALA A 43 7.11 -18.52 -25.22
N ARG A 44 6.30 -18.46 -26.29
CA ARG A 44 6.19 -17.27 -27.16
C ARG A 44 5.42 -16.13 -26.50
N THR A 45 4.36 -16.43 -25.75
CA THR A 45 3.61 -15.44 -24.95
C THR A 45 4.49 -14.88 -23.83
N TYR A 46 5.31 -15.71 -23.19
CA TYR A 46 6.31 -15.25 -22.22
C TYR A 46 7.41 -14.39 -22.86
N THR A 47 7.74 -14.61 -24.15
CA THR A 47 8.72 -13.77 -24.86
C THR A 47 8.19 -12.37 -25.13
N LEU A 48 6.90 -12.23 -25.48
CA LEU A 48 6.24 -10.93 -25.66
C LEU A 48 6.12 -10.16 -24.35
N LEU A 49 5.69 -10.82 -23.27
CA LEU A 49 5.60 -10.20 -21.94
C LEU A 49 6.98 -9.92 -21.32
N GLY A 50 8.03 -10.59 -21.81
CA GLY A 50 9.39 -10.46 -21.32
C GLY A 50 10.24 -9.43 -22.02
N ASP A 51 9.68 -8.72 -22.99
CA ASP A 51 10.35 -7.60 -23.61
C ASP A 51 10.54 -6.48 -22.58
N PRO A 52 11.78 -6.08 -22.24
CA PRO A 52 12.04 -4.99 -21.30
C PRO A 52 11.53 -3.63 -21.79
N ALA A 53 11.21 -3.48 -23.08
CA ALA A 53 10.57 -2.29 -23.64
C ALA A 53 9.03 -2.33 -23.55
N LEU A 54 8.43 -3.48 -23.20
CA LEU A 54 6.98 -3.58 -23.02
C LEU A 54 6.56 -2.93 -21.70
N TRP A 55 6.23 -1.65 -21.79
CA TRP A 55 5.49 -0.95 -20.75
C TRP A 55 4.00 -1.07 -21.07
N LEU A 56 3.24 -1.76 -20.22
CA LEU A 56 1.77 -1.82 -20.33
C LEU A 56 1.16 -0.83 -19.34
N PRO A 57 0.89 0.44 -19.74
CA PRO A 57 0.22 1.40 -18.87
C PRO A 57 -1.27 1.11 -18.82
N TRP A 58 -1.61 0.00 -18.21
CA TRP A 58 -3.00 -0.31 -17.94
C TRP A 58 -3.57 0.50 -16.80
N TRP A 59 -2.76 1.20 -15.99
CA TRP A 59 -3.30 2.03 -14.91
C TRP A 59 -3.63 3.41 -15.44
N LYS A 60 -4.77 3.90 -15.01
CA LYS A 60 -5.29 5.20 -15.36
C LYS A 60 -5.22 6.16 -14.17
N THR A 61 -5.67 5.71 -13.01
CA THR A 61 -5.76 6.52 -11.78
C THR A 61 -5.51 5.68 -10.53
N LEU A 62 -5.05 6.34 -9.47
CA LEU A 62 -5.05 5.81 -8.11
C LEU A 62 -6.08 6.56 -7.27
N THR A 63 -6.75 5.84 -6.39
CA THR A 63 -7.60 6.40 -5.33
C THR A 63 -7.16 5.85 -3.98
N ILE A 64 -7.35 6.65 -2.94
CA ILE A 64 -7.08 6.30 -1.55
C ILE A 64 -8.32 6.60 -0.72
N SER A 65 -8.67 5.69 0.17
CA SER A 65 -9.83 5.83 1.05
C SER A 65 -9.52 5.27 2.45
N PRO A 66 -9.91 5.98 3.52
CA PRO A 66 -10.50 7.31 3.53
C PRO A 66 -9.48 8.41 3.16
N GLN A 67 -9.94 9.61 2.83
CA GLN A 67 -9.04 10.72 2.49
C GLN A 67 -8.38 11.34 3.74
N VAL A 68 -9.01 11.18 4.91
CA VAL A 68 -8.55 11.72 6.19
C VAL A 68 -8.77 10.68 7.30
N VAL A 69 -7.77 10.50 8.17
CA VAL A 69 -7.86 9.67 9.39
C VAL A 69 -7.31 10.44 10.58
N THR A 70 -7.99 10.36 11.73
CA THR A 70 -7.52 10.94 12.98
C THR A 70 -6.89 9.87 13.88
N ILE A 71 -5.71 10.16 14.43
CA ILE A 71 -5.00 9.29 15.37
C ILE A 71 -4.43 10.09 16.54
N ALA A 72 -4.05 9.41 17.61
CA ALA A 72 -3.41 10.03 18.75
C ALA A 72 -1.90 10.28 18.52
N THR A 73 -1.38 11.32 19.17
CA THR A 73 0.06 11.60 19.27
C THR A 73 0.82 10.38 19.80
N GLY A 74 1.95 10.06 19.17
CA GLY A 74 2.82 8.95 19.57
C GLY A 74 2.32 7.53 19.24
N SER A 75 1.15 7.38 18.62
CA SER A 75 0.65 6.07 18.19
C SER A 75 1.49 5.44 17.08
N ALA A 76 1.59 4.12 17.08
CA ALA A 76 2.14 3.33 15.98
C ALA A 76 1.03 2.55 15.28
N ILE A 77 0.95 2.66 13.96
CA ILE A 77 -0.15 2.12 13.14
C ILE A 77 0.38 1.60 11.80
N THR A 78 -0.32 0.62 11.21
CA THR A 78 0.03 0.12 9.86
C THR A 78 -0.78 0.88 8.81
N LEU A 79 -0.11 1.54 7.85
CA LEU A 79 -0.80 2.41 6.87
C LEU A 79 -1.80 1.63 5.98
N SER A 80 -1.48 0.41 5.60
CA SER A 80 -2.35 -0.43 4.76
C SER A 80 -3.60 -0.95 5.49
N GLU A 81 -3.66 -0.86 6.81
CA GLU A 81 -4.86 -1.21 7.60
C GLU A 81 -5.83 -0.03 7.68
N LEU A 82 -5.33 1.20 7.55
CA LEU A 82 -6.14 2.42 7.62
C LEU A 82 -6.56 2.92 6.24
N PHE A 83 -5.66 2.85 5.27
CA PHE A 83 -5.88 3.35 3.92
C PHE A 83 -5.96 2.20 2.92
N ALA A 84 -7.15 2.03 2.33
CA ALA A 84 -7.33 1.23 1.15
C ALA A 84 -6.91 2.03 -0.08
N VAL A 85 -5.98 1.49 -0.87
CA VAL A 85 -5.54 2.08 -2.14
C VAL A 85 -6.01 1.21 -3.28
N THR A 86 -6.65 1.84 -4.26
CA THR A 86 -7.24 1.17 -5.42
C THR A 86 -6.69 1.80 -6.70
N GLY A 87 -6.23 0.95 -7.63
CA GLY A 87 -5.86 1.38 -8.97
C GLY A 87 -7.01 1.11 -9.94
N THR A 88 -7.38 2.11 -10.73
CA THR A 88 -8.32 1.96 -11.83
C THR A 88 -7.54 1.74 -13.12
N THR A 89 -7.92 0.73 -13.89
CA THR A 89 -7.29 0.44 -15.18
C THR A 89 -7.89 1.27 -16.32
N ILE A 90 -7.19 1.35 -17.45
CA ILE A 90 -7.71 1.96 -18.70
C ILE A 90 -8.94 1.22 -19.24
N PHE A 91 -9.16 -0.02 -18.81
CA PHE A 91 -10.33 -0.82 -19.13
C PHE A 91 -11.49 -0.61 -18.13
N GLY A 92 -11.32 0.26 -17.13
CA GLY A 92 -12.34 0.58 -16.14
C GLY A 92 -12.49 -0.43 -15.01
N GLN A 93 -11.49 -1.28 -14.78
CA GLN A 93 -11.47 -2.22 -13.65
C GLN A 93 -10.77 -1.58 -12.45
N ASP A 94 -11.35 -1.73 -11.26
CA ASP A 94 -10.75 -1.31 -10.01
C ASP A 94 -10.10 -2.51 -9.31
N LEU A 95 -8.82 -2.37 -8.93
CA LEU A 95 -8.04 -3.42 -8.31
C LEU A 95 -7.38 -2.93 -7.02
N PRO A 96 -7.36 -3.73 -5.95
CA PRO A 96 -6.59 -3.40 -4.75
C PRO A 96 -5.09 -3.46 -5.07
N VAL A 97 -4.35 -2.46 -4.57
CA VAL A 97 -2.91 -2.37 -4.79
C VAL A 97 -2.14 -2.38 -3.46
N THR A 98 -0.88 -2.79 -3.52
CA THR A 98 0.07 -2.77 -2.41
C THR A 98 1.09 -1.66 -2.68
N PRO A 99 0.78 -0.41 -2.28
CA PRO A 99 1.66 0.72 -2.57
C PRO A 99 2.89 0.73 -1.68
N THR A 100 3.90 1.46 -2.11
CA THR A 100 4.96 1.96 -1.22
C THR A 100 4.54 3.32 -0.66
N TRP A 101 5.03 3.67 0.53
CA TRP A 101 4.55 4.84 1.25
C TRP A 101 5.67 5.87 1.48
N THR A 102 5.32 7.15 1.44
CA THR A 102 6.14 8.25 1.96
C THR A 102 5.31 9.07 2.93
N ILE A 103 5.93 9.54 4.02
CA ILE A 103 5.27 10.32 5.06
C ILE A 103 5.91 11.70 5.18
N GLY A 104 5.09 12.74 5.37
CA GLY A 104 5.58 14.11 5.52
C GLY A 104 6.18 14.44 6.89
N LEU A 105 5.76 13.73 7.95
CA LEU A 105 6.19 13.95 9.33
C LEU A 105 6.04 12.66 10.15
N GLY A 106 6.85 12.49 11.21
CA GLY A 106 6.90 11.27 12.01
C GLY A 106 7.92 10.28 11.45
N ALA A 107 7.79 8.99 11.80
CA ALA A 107 8.69 7.95 11.32
C ALA A 107 7.91 6.87 10.55
N LEU A 108 8.48 6.40 9.45
CA LEU A 108 7.95 5.27 8.67
C LEU A 108 8.95 4.12 8.74
N GLY A 109 8.56 3.04 9.41
CA GLY A 109 9.32 1.80 9.51
C GLY A 109 9.06 0.85 8.35
N GLY A 110 9.73 -0.30 8.39
CA GLY A 110 9.51 -1.40 7.44
C GLY A 110 8.05 -1.90 7.46
N GLY A 111 7.57 -2.38 6.31
CA GLY A 111 6.20 -2.87 6.18
C GLY A 111 5.11 -1.80 6.23
N GLY A 112 5.47 -0.50 6.18
CA GLY A 112 4.49 0.59 6.22
C GLY A 112 3.97 0.91 7.62
N VAL A 113 4.70 0.54 8.66
CA VAL A 113 4.39 0.91 10.05
C VAL A 113 4.76 2.39 10.27
N TYR A 114 3.77 3.23 10.50
CA TYR A 114 3.95 4.65 10.77
C TYR A 114 3.89 4.91 12.28
N THR A 115 4.81 5.75 12.78
CA THR A 115 4.85 6.26 14.15
C THR A 115 4.58 7.76 14.15
N ALA A 116 3.48 8.15 14.80
CA ALA A 116 3.03 9.53 14.88
C ALA A 116 3.95 10.42 15.73
N PRO A 117 4.10 11.70 15.39
CA PRO A 117 4.80 12.66 16.23
C PRO A 117 4.13 12.81 17.60
N SER A 118 4.88 13.31 18.58
CA SER A 118 4.39 13.61 19.94
C SER A 118 3.59 14.90 20.03
N VAL A 119 3.47 15.65 18.93
CA VAL A 119 2.76 16.93 18.84
C VAL A 119 1.67 16.83 17.78
N ALA A 120 0.56 17.52 18.00
CA ALA A 120 -0.54 17.58 17.05
C ALA A 120 -0.08 18.12 15.69
N ALA A 121 -0.50 17.48 14.61
CA ALA A 121 -0.06 17.81 13.26
C ALA A 121 -1.00 17.27 12.18
N ASN A 122 -1.01 17.96 11.04
CA ASN A 122 -1.63 17.48 9.81
C ASN A 122 -0.54 16.86 8.93
N VAL A 123 -0.51 15.53 8.84
CA VAL A 123 0.56 14.77 8.20
C VAL A 123 0.09 14.25 6.84
N PRO A 124 0.67 14.73 5.72
CA PRO A 124 0.39 14.15 4.42
C PRO A 124 1.02 12.75 4.32
N VAL A 125 0.24 11.79 3.84
CA VAL A 125 0.67 10.43 3.54
C VAL A 125 0.46 10.15 2.06
N THR A 126 1.53 9.78 1.35
CA THR A 126 1.48 9.54 -0.09
C THR A 126 1.74 8.06 -0.37
N ALA A 127 0.82 7.44 -1.10
CA ALA A 127 0.93 6.08 -1.60
C ALA A 127 1.43 6.10 -3.05
N HIS A 128 2.36 5.22 -3.38
CA HIS A 128 2.99 5.14 -4.71
C HIS A 128 2.79 3.76 -5.33
N LEU A 129 2.45 3.74 -6.61
CA LEU A 129 2.38 2.55 -7.46
C LEU A 129 3.16 2.82 -8.75
N GLY A 130 4.45 2.48 -8.75
CA GLY A 130 5.41 2.90 -9.77
C GLY A 130 5.33 4.41 -10.06
N PRO A 131 4.91 4.86 -11.24
CA PRO A 131 4.86 6.29 -11.57
C PRO A 131 3.61 7.02 -11.04
N PHE A 132 2.63 6.30 -10.49
CA PHE A 132 1.41 6.88 -9.96
C PHE A 132 1.54 7.14 -8.47
N SER A 133 0.99 8.26 -8.00
CA SER A 133 0.94 8.59 -6.58
C SER A 133 -0.40 9.21 -6.20
N VAL A 134 -0.87 8.95 -4.98
CA VAL A 134 -2.07 9.56 -4.41
C VAL A 134 -1.81 9.93 -2.95
N THR A 135 -2.38 11.04 -2.48
CA THR A 135 -2.14 11.56 -1.12
C THR A 135 -3.42 11.59 -0.30
N ALA A 136 -3.32 11.14 0.95
CA ALA A 136 -4.32 11.31 2.01
C ALA A 136 -3.71 12.08 3.20
N LEU A 137 -4.52 12.31 4.23
CA LEU A 137 -4.14 13.11 5.39
C LEU A 137 -4.33 12.32 6.68
N ILE A 138 -3.32 12.34 7.54
CA ILE A 138 -3.41 11.87 8.92
C ILE A 138 -3.46 13.10 9.84
N GLN A 139 -4.55 13.25 10.58
CA GLN A 139 -4.67 14.25 11.63
C GLN A 139 -4.20 13.63 12.94
N VAL A 140 -3.11 14.16 13.48
CA VAL A 140 -2.55 13.74 14.76
C VAL A 140 -3.06 14.70 15.82
N GLU A 141 -3.76 14.16 16.81
CA GLU A 141 -4.34 14.93 17.91
C GLU A 141 -3.79 14.46 19.26
N PRO A 142 -3.66 15.33 20.27
CA PRO A 142 -3.19 14.93 21.59
C PRO A 142 -4.14 13.91 22.21
N VAL A 143 -3.61 12.92 22.92
CA VAL A 143 -4.44 12.09 23.81
C VAL A 143 -5.04 13.04 24.85
N GLY A 144 -6.37 13.19 24.83
CA GLY A 144 -7.07 14.09 25.75
C GLY A 144 -6.65 13.80 27.18
N THR A 145 -5.99 14.76 27.83
CA THR A 145 -5.75 14.69 29.27
C THR A 145 -7.10 14.82 29.96
N ILE A 146 -7.56 13.77 30.64
CA ILE A 146 -8.75 13.86 31.49
C ILE A 146 -8.39 14.82 32.63
N TYR A 147 -8.84 16.06 32.55
CA TYR A 147 -8.93 16.93 33.71
C TYR A 147 -10.11 16.41 34.55
N LEU A 148 -9.83 15.56 35.54
CA LEU A 148 -10.79 15.33 36.62
C LEU A 148 -11.07 16.70 37.27
N PRO A 149 -12.33 17.17 37.35
CA PRO A 149 -12.61 18.36 38.13
C PRO A 149 -12.19 18.08 39.58
N LEU A 150 -11.25 18.88 40.10
CA LEU A 150 -10.87 18.85 41.51
C LEU A 150 -12.11 19.25 42.32
N VAL A 151 -12.89 18.28 42.79
CA VAL A 151 -13.92 18.52 43.80
C VAL A 151 -13.20 18.85 45.10
N LEU A 152 -12.93 20.13 45.32
CA LEU A 152 -12.57 20.68 46.62
C LEU A 152 -13.76 20.43 47.55
N ARG A 153 -13.72 19.34 48.32
CA ARG A 153 -14.62 19.18 49.46
C ARG A 153 -14.18 20.18 50.51
N ASN A 154 -14.90 21.30 50.63
CA ASN A 154 -14.79 22.18 51.78
C ASN A 154 -15.13 21.36 53.04
N VAL A 155 -14.12 21.01 53.82
CA VAL A 155 -14.30 20.52 55.18
C VAL A 155 -14.45 21.76 56.05
N SER A 156 -15.65 22.03 56.57
CA SER A 156 -15.81 23.07 57.60
C SER A 156 -15.16 22.59 58.90
N PRO A 157 -14.38 23.45 59.59
CA PRO A 157 -13.81 23.13 60.90
C PRO A 157 -14.88 23.18 62.02
N PRO A 158 -14.60 22.54 63.18
CA PRO A 158 -15.56 22.30 64.26
C PRO A 158 -16.00 23.56 65.03
#